data_AF-A0A7C6KD56-F1
#
_entry.id   AF-A0A7C6KD56-F1
#
_cell.length_a   1.000
_cell.length_b   1.000
_cell.length_c   1.000
_cell.angle_alpha   90.00
_cell.angle_beta   90.00
_cell.angle_gamma   90.00
#
_symmetry.space_group_name_H-M   'P 1'
#
loop_
_entity.id
_entity.type
_entity.pdbx_description
1 polymer ?
#
loop_
_entity_poly.entity_id
_entity_poly.type
_entity_poly.pdbx_seq_one_letter_code
_entity_poly.pdbx_strand_id
1 'polypeptide(L)' 'MKNLLHVDTTPGIGEAFSPPDGFAGSYRDHLRMEWATNPLTRQYVAVVGRLVKNDYPVAFVGPYASEAKEIVALIWKH' A
#
# COMPACT_ATOMS: atom_id res chain seq x y z
N MET A 1 -14.75 -1.05 -19.30
CA MET A 1 -13.81 -1.73 -18.38
C MET A 1 -13.61 -0.83 -17.17
N LYS A 2 -13.83 -1.32 -15.95
CA LYS A 2 -13.39 -0.57 -14.75
C LYS A 2 -11.86 -0.69 -14.71
N ASN A 3 -11.14 0.43 -14.66
CA ASN A 3 -9.69 0.40 -14.47
C ASN A 3 -9.40 -0.26 -13.12
N LEU A 4 -8.69 -1.38 -13.14
CA LEU A 4 -8.17 -2.05 -11.96
C LEU A 4 -7.04 -1.18 -11.40
N LEU A 5 -7.15 -0.75 -10.13
CA LEU A 5 -6.02 -0.09 -9.49
C LEU A 5 -4.97 -1.14 -9.15
N HIS A 6 -3.73 -0.92 -9.59
CA HIS A 6 -2.60 -1.77 -9.25
C HIS A 6 -1.80 -1.12 -8.12
N VAL A 7 -1.47 -1.92 -7.11
CA VAL A 7 -0.62 -1.54 -5.99
C VAL A 7 0.58 -2.46 -6.00
N ASP A 8 1.73 -1.95 -6.41
CA ASP A 8 2.96 -2.73 -6.48
C ASP A 8 3.82 -2.49 -5.22
N THR A 9 4.24 -3.61 -4.61
CA THR A 9 5.05 -3.65 -3.39
C THR A 9 6.48 -4.08 -3.67
N THR A 10 6.87 -4.23 -4.93
CA THR A 10 8.21 -4.64 -5.35
C THR A 10 9.24 -3.60 -4.89
N PRO A 11 10.28 -3.99 -4.13
CA PRO A 11 11.34 -3.07 -3.75
C PRO A 11 11.97 -2.34 -4.93
N GLY A 12 12.27 -1.05 -4.76
CA GLY A 12 13.06 -0.26 -5.70
C GLY A 12 12.30 0.40 -6.85
N ILE A 13 11.00 0.17 -7.00
CA ILE A 13 10.21 0.74 -8.12
C ILE A 13 9.74 2.19 -7.88
N GLY A 14 9.82 2.69 -6.65
CA GLY A 14 9.51 4.10 -6.31
C GLY A 14 8.03 4.43 -6.19
N GLU A 15 7.16 3.44 -6.02
CA GLU A 15 5.74 3.62 -5.69
C GLU A 15 5.51 3.75 -4.18
N ALA A 16 4.36 4.30 -3.79
CA ALA A 16 4.01 4.56 -2.39
C ALA A 16 3.96 3.31 -1.50
N PHE A 17 3.69 2.13 -2.08
CA PHE A 17 3.70 0.85 -1.35
C PHE A 17 5.01 0.08 -1.54
N SER A 18 5.95 0.60 -2.34
CA SER A 18 7.22 -0.05 -2.62
C SER A 18 8.28 0.37 -1.60
N PRO A 19 8.94 -0.59 -0.95
CA PRO A 19 10.14 -0.31 -0.17
C PRO A 19 11.31 0.15 -1.07
N PRO A 20 12.36 0.74 -0.48
CA PRO A 20 13.59 1.02 -1.22
C PRO A 20 14.24 -0.27 -1.75
N ASP A 21 15.10 -0.14 -2.75
CA ASP A 21 15.85 -1.29 -3.26
C ASP A 21 16.72 -1.94 -2.16
N GLY A 22 16.84 -3.27 -2.20
CA GLY A 22 17.55 -4.04 -1.17
C GLY A 22 16.90 -4.06 0.22
N PHE A 23 15.61 -3.69 0.34
CA PHE A 23 14.92 -3.66 1.63
C PHE A 23 14.91 -5.03 2.34
N ALA A 24 15.41 -5.06 3.58
CA ALA A 24 15.49 -6.24 4.43
C ALA A 24 14.80 -6.06 5.80
N GLY A 25 13.90 -5.09 5.91
CA GLY A 25 13.25 -4.70 7.16
C GLY A 25 11.80 -5.18 7.30
N SER A 26 11.15 -4.71 8.37
CA SER A 26 9.71 -4.88 8.59
C SER A 26 8.92 -3.97 7.65
N TYR A 27 8.19 -4.56 6.71
CA TYR A 27 7.36 -3.81 5.76
C TYR A 27 6.32 -2.95 6.46
N ARG A 28 5.70 -3.47 7.53
CA ARG A 28 4.74 -2.72 8.35
C ARG A 28 5.35 -1.46 8.95
N ASP A 29 6.57 -1.54 9.48
CA ASP A 29 7.25 -0.39 10.07
C ASP A 29 7.66 0.62 9.01
N HIS A 30 8.12 0.14 7.85
CA HIS A 30 8.41 1.00 6.70
C HIS A 30 7.16 1.77 6.25
N LEU A 31 6.04 1.08 6.01
CA LEU A 31 4.81 1.72 5.54
C LEU A 31 4.23 2.67 6.61
N ARG A 32 4.37 2.34 7.90
CA ARG A 32 3.97 3.22 9.01
C ARG A 32 4.83 4.49 9.05
N MET A 33 6.14 4.37 8.83
CA MET A 33 7.05 5.50 8.73
C MET A 33 6.66 6.38 7.54
N GLU A 34 6.53 5.80 6.34
CA GLU A 34 6.12 6.53 5.13
C GLU A 34 4.77 7.22 5.29
N TRP A 35 3.79 6.56 5.92
CA TRP A 35 2.51 7.19 6.23
C TRP A 35 2.68 8.43 7.15
N ALA A 36 3.59 8.37 8.12
CA ALA A 36 3.84 9.45 9.07
C ALA A 36 4.62 10.62 8.44
N THR A 37 5.57 10.34 7.55
CA THR A 37 6.52 11.34 7.02
C THR A 37 6.20 11.83 5.61
N ASN A 38 5.49 11.04 4.80
CA ASN A 38 5.25 11.31 3.39
C ASN A 38 3.75 11.58 3.12
N PRO A 39 3.35 12.85 2.89
CA PRO A 39 1.95 13.20 2.63
C PRO A 39 1.36 12.51 1.39
N LEU A 40 2.17 12.27 0.35
CA LEU A 40 1.72 11.61 -0.87
C LEU A 40 1.42 10.13 -0.62
N THR A 41 2.30 9.43 0.12
CA THR A 41 2.04 8.06 0.57
C THR A 41 0.76 8.01 1.40
N ARG A 42 0.60 8.91 2.38
CA ARG A 42 -0.59 8.97 3.23
C ARG A 42 -1.87 9.12 2.42
N GLN A 43 -1.90 10.05 1.48
CA GLN A 43 -3.07 10.26 0.61
C GLN A 43 -3.36 9.02 -0.24
N TYR A 44 -2.32 8.44 -0.86
CA TYR A 44 -2.50 7.29 -1.74
C TYR A 44 -2.99 6.05 -0.99
N VAL A 45 -2.37 5.71 0.14
CA VAL A 45 -2.79 4.58 0.98
C VAL A 45 -4.21 4.80 1.52
N ALA A 46 -4.62 6.03 1.86
CA ALA A 46 -6.00 6.34 2.24
C ALA A 46 -7.01 6.10 1.10
N VAL A 47 -6.66 6.49 -0.14
CA VAL A 47 -7.46 6.24 -1.35
C VAL A 47 -7.60 4.73 -1.60
N VAL A 48 -6.48 3.99 -1.57
CA VAL A 48 -6.47 2.53 -1.73
C VAL A 48 -7.36 1.87 -0.67
N GLY A 49 -7.20 2.24 0.60
CA GLY A 49 -8.04 1.72 1.68
C GLY A 49 -9.53 1.99 1.46
N ARG A 50 -9.88 3.18 0.96
CA ARG A 50 -11.28 3.51 0.64
C ARG A 50 -11.82 2.65 -0.51
N LEU A 51 -11.01 2.38 -1.52
CA LEU A 51 -11.40 1.51 -2.64
C LEU A 51 -11.63 0.08 -2.15
N VAL A 52 -10.69 -0.47 -1.37
CA VAL A 52 -10.83 -1.81 -0.76
C VAL A 52 -12.07 -1.89 0.13
N LYS A 53 -12.35 -0.87 0.95
CA LYS A 53 -13.56 -0.82 1.80
C LYS A 53 -14.86 -0.90 1.00
N ASN A 54 -14.89 -0.30 -0.19
CA ASN A 54 -16.08 -0.24 -1.03
C ASN A 54 -16.11 -1.35 -2.09
N ASP A 55 -15.36 -2.44 -1.87
CA ASP A 55 -15.25 -3.60 -2.77
C ASP A 55 -14.87 -3.23 -4.22
N TYR A 56 -14.15 -2.11 -4.40
CA TYR A 56 -13.56 -1.79 -5.70
C TYR A 56 -12.39 -2.73 -5.98
N PRO A 57 -12.23 -3.18 -7.23
CA PRO A 57 -11.14 -4.07 -7.59
C PRO A 57 -9.81 -3.33 -7.46
N VAL A 58 -8.97 -3.83 -6.55
CA VAL A 58 -7.57 -3.41 -6.35
C VAL A 58 -6.71 -4.67 -6.38
N ALA A 59 -5.72 -4.69 -7.25
CA ALA A 59 -4.75 -5.78 -7.33
C ALA A 59 -3.47 -5.37 -6.61
N PHE A 60 -3.10 -6.15 -5.58
CA PHE A 60 -1.85 -6.00 -4.86
C PHE A 60 -0.85 -7.01 -5.43
N VAL A 61 0.34 -6.54 -5.82
CA VAL A 61 1.40 -7.37 -6.39
C VAL A 61 2.74 -7.10 -5.71
N GLY A 62 3.67 -8.04 -5.88
CA GLY A 62 4.99 -7.97 -5.27
C GLY A 62 5.09 -8.69 -3.91
N PRO A 63 6.28 -8.69 -3.30
CA PRO A 63 6.60 -9.53 -2.14
C PRO A 63 5.78 -9.22 -0.88
N TYR A 64 5.27 -7.99 -0.75
CA TYR A 64 4.54 -7.53 0.45
C TYR A 64 3.06 -7.30 0.17
N ALA A 65 2.53 -7.82 -0.95
CA ALA A 65 1.14 -7.62 -1.38
C ALA A 65 0.11 -8.00 -0.30
N SER A 66 0.30 -9.14 0.36
CA SER A 66 -0.58 -9.62 1.43
C SER A 66 -0.58 -8.67 2.63
N GLU A 67 0.60 -8.24 3.07
CA GLU A 67 0.74 -7.32 4.21
C GLU A 67 0.16 -5.93 3.90
N ALA A 68 0.40 -5.42 2.68
CA ALA A 68 -0.17 -4.17 2.22
C ALA A 68 -1.71 -4.20 2.28
N LYS A 69 -2.31 -5.29 1.75
CA LYS A 69 -3.76 -5.50 1.77
C LYS A 69 -4.33 -5.57 3.20
N GLU A 70 -3.63 -6.20 4.13
CA GLU A 70 -4.05 -6.22 5.54
C GLU A 70 -4.02 -4.83 6.16
N ILE A 71 -2.93 -4.08 5.96
CA ILE A 71 -2.77 -2.74 6.52
C ILE A 71 -3.88 -1.81 6.01
N VAL A 72 -4.12 -1.76 4.70
CA VAL A 72 -5.17 -0.88 4.15
C VAL A 72 -6.58 -1.28 4.61
N ALA A 73 -6.84 -2.58 4.82
CA ALA A 73 -8.12 -3.04 5.36
C ALA A 73 -8.33 -2.62 6.82
N LEU A 74 -7.25 -2.46 7.60
CA LEU A 74 -7.30 -2.03 9.00
C LEU A 74 -7.60 -0.53 9.15
N ILE A 75 -7.19 0.31 8.21
CA ILE A 75 -7.38 1.78 8.26
C ILE A 75 -8.86 2.17 8.44
N TRP A 76 -9.77 1.39 7.85
CA TRP A 76 -11.21 1.73 7.79
C TRP A 76 -12.10 0.86 8.68
N LYS A 77 -11.51 0.03 9.55
CA LYS A 77 -12.24 -0.82 10.52
C LYS A 77 -12.74 -0.06 11.76
N HIS A 78 -12.69 1.27 11.75
CA HIS A 78 -13.22 2.15 12.79
C HIS A 78 -14.36 3.02 12.25
#